data_AF-Q5C2C8-F1
#
_entry.id   AF-Q5C2C8-F1
#
_cell.length_a   1.000
_cell.length_b   1.000
_cell.length_c   1.000
_cell.angle_alpha   90.00
_cell.angle_beta   90.00
_cell.angle_gamma   90.00
#
_symmetry.space_group_name_H-M   'P 1'
#
loop_
_entity.id
_entity.type
_entity.pdbx_description
1 polymer ?
#
loop_
_entity_poly.entity_id
_entity_poly.type
_entity_poly.pdbx_seq_one_letter_code
_entity_poly.pdbx_strand_id
1 'polypeptide(L)'
;MSVGPICDRVNTYVNKSRVIPGYEGIPYNLLLNVIGWVVLMSGFTILRKLAWDYGRMAMVQPRKNRWTGIFSEAGGGISDCGSVESEEQNLPANDPGYLTWIINYFKLTTGDLQSKAGIDAVQYLRFHLYLIIYTAITTVFCLVVILPVNIHGTLKSPDLQKFGVTTISNISANSSSLWVHTIFGIGFFLLAFFLMQHFSRQFR
;
A
#
# COMPACT_ATOMS: atom_id res chain seq x y z
N MET A 1 33.29 -20.33 36.16
CA MET A 1 32.52 -19.12 35.87
C MET A 1 31.13 -19.55 35.43
N SER A 2 30.14 -19.24 36.27
CA SER A 2 28.73 -19.61 36.09
C SER A 2 28.14 -18.86 34.90
N VAL A 3 27.64 -19.60 33.90
CA VAL A 3 26.87 -19.04 32.79
C VAL A 3 25.48 -18.73 33.33
N GLY A 4 25.18 -17.44 33.51
CA GLY A 4 23.86 -16.97 33.94
C GLY A 4 22.77 -17.36 32.94
N PRO A 5 21.50 -17.48 33.38
CA PRO A 5 20.42 -17.93 32.51
C PRO A 5 20.14 -16.90 31.41
N ILE A 6 20.03 -17.40 30.18
CA ILE A 6 19.62 -16.64 29.00
C ILE A 6 18.14 -16.26 29.21
N CYS A 7 17.88 -14.98 29.43
CA CYS A 7 16.52 -14.44 29.49
C CYS A 7 15.89 -14.46 28.09
N ASP A 8 15.37 -15.62 27.67
CA ASP A 8 14.37 -15.65 26.60
C ASP A 8 13.11 -14.94 27.13
N ARG A 9 12.59 -13.95 26.39
CA ARG A 9 11.32 -13.28 26.72
C ARG A 9 10.19 -14.30 26.67
N VAL A 10 9.83 -14.88 27.82
CA VAL A 10 8.61 -15.67 27.97
C VAL A 10 7.44 -14.68 28.03
N ASN A 11 6.77 -14.48 26.89
CA ASN A 11 5.49 -13.77 26.88
C ASN A 11 4.42 -14.72 27.46
N THR A 12 4.17 -14.59 28.77
CA THR A 12 3.21 -15.41 29.50
C THR A 12 1.78 -14.95 29.20
N TYR A 13 1.20 -15.42 28.10
CA TYR A 13 -0.25 -15.35 27.90
C TYR A 13 -0.89 -16.56 28.58
N VAL A 14 -1.63 -16.29 29.67
CA VAL A 14 -2.56 -17.18 30.40
C VAL A 14 -2.40 -18.68 30.10
N ASN A 15 -1.66 -19.36 30.97
CA ASN A 15 -1.61 -20.82 31.14
C ASN A 15 -1.30 -21.69 29.89
N LYS A 16 -0.75 -21.10 28.82
CA LYS A 16 -0.06 -21.82 27.74
C LYS A 16 1.21 -21.06 27.35
N SER A 17 2.34 -21.45 27.93
CA SER A 17 3.67 -21.02 27.51
C SER A 17 4.00 -21.62 26.13
N ARG A 18 3.43 -21.06 25.05
CA ARG A 18 3.96 -21.29 23.71
C ARG A 18 5.18 -20.40 23.55
N VAL A 19 6.36 -20.96 23.81
CA VAL A 19 7.57 -20.47 23.17
C VAL A 19 7.28 -20.55 21.68
N ILE A 20 7.27 -19.42 20.98
CA ILE A 20 7.21 -19.42 19.52
C ILE A 20 8.68 -19.59 19.09
N PRO A 21 9.16 -20.82 18.80
CA PRO A 21 10.53 -20.98 18.35
C PRO A 21 10.74 -20.22 17.03
N GLY A 22 11.89 -19.57 16.89
CA GLY A 22 12.31 -18.90 15.66
C GLY A 22 12.13 -17.38 15.65
N TYR A 23 11.59 -16.85 14.56
CA TYR A 23 11.59 -15.41 14.19
C TYR A 23 10.51 -14.58 14.95
N GLU A 24 10.38 -14.79 16.26
CA GLU A 24 9.55 -14.01 17.20
C GLU A 24 8.07 -13.80 16.76
N GLY A 25 7.51 -14.73 15.97
CA GLY A 25 6.12 -14.62 15.48
C GLY A 25 5.92 -13.61 14.34
N ILE A 26 6.98 -13.00 13.80
CA ILE A 26 6.92 -12.07 12.67
C ILE A 26 6.25 -12.71 11.44
N PRO A 27 6.60 -13.94 11.00
CA PRO A 27 5.96 -14.56 9.83
C PRO A 27 4.47 -14.84 10.05
N TYR A 28 4.08 -15.20 11.28
CA TYR A 28 2.69 -15.45 11.64
C TYR A 28 1.85 -14.16 11.56
N ASN A 29 2.37 -13.05 12.11
CA ASN A 29 1.70 -11.75 12.03
C ASN A 29 1.58 -11.25 10.58
N LEU A 30 2.65 -11.41 9.79
CA LEU A 30 2.63 -11.06 8.38
C LEU A 30 1.54 -11.85 7.63
N LEU A 31 1.45 -13.16 7.87
CA LEU A 31 0.44 -14.01 7.26
C LEU A 31 -0.98 -13.56 7.62
N LEU A 32 -1.25 -13.28 8.90
CA LEU A 32 -2.56 -12.80 9.34
C LEU A 32 -2.92 -11.45 8.69
N ASN A 33 -1.96 -10.52 8.62
CA ASN A 33 -2.17 -9.23 7.96
C ASN A 33 -2.47 -9.39 6.47
N VAL A 34 -1.76 -10.29 5.77
CA VAL A 34 -2.01 -10.59 4.36
C VAL A 34 -3.40 -11.20 4.17
N ILE A 35 -3.80 -12.16 5.00
CA ILE A 35 -5.15 -12.75 4.95
C ILE A 35 -6.21 -11.68 5.18
N GLY A 36 -6.06 -10.84 6.22
CA GLY A 36 -6.97 -9.72 6.49
C GLY A 36 -7.07 -8.75 5.32
N TRP A 37 -5.92 -8.39 4.73
CA TRP A 37 -5.87 -7.55 3.54
C TRP A 37 -6.59 -8.18 2.34
N VAL A 38 -6.40 -9.47 2.07
CA VAL A 38 -7.10 -10.19 0.99
C VAL A 38 -8.62 -10.19 1.20
N VAL A 39 -9.09 -10.40 2.44
CA VAL A 39 -10.52 -10.35 2.77
C VAL A 39 -11.09 -8.95 2.53
N LEU A 40 -10.39 -7.91 2.98
CA LEU A 40 -10.80 -6.51 2.77
C LEU A 40 -10.82 -6.15 1.27
N MET A 41 -9.79 -6.53 0.51
CA MET A 41 -9.73 -6.31 -0.93
C MET A 41 -10.86 -7.05 -1.66
N SER A 42 -11.14 -8.29 -1.28
CA SER A 42 -12.24 -9.07 -1.83
C SER A 42 -13.59 -8.39 -1.55
N GLY A 43 -13.83 -8.00 -0.29
CA GLY A 43 -15.03 -7.25 0.09
C GLY A 43 -15.19 -5.94 -0.69
N PHE A 44 -14.11 -5.16 -0.82
CA PHE A 44 -14.10 -3.94 -1.62
C PHE A 44 -14.44 -4.21 -3.10
N THR A 45 -13.87 -5.24 -3.71
CA THR A 45 -14.18 -5.56 -5.13
C THR A 45 -15.63 -5.98 -5.33
N ILE A 46 -16.24 -6.67 -4.37
CA ILE A 46 -17.66 -7.06 -4.40
C ILE A 46 -18.53 -5.81 -4.27
N LEU A 47 -18.26 -4.95 -3.29
CA LEU A 47 -18.99 -3.70 -3.08
C LEU A 47 -18.87 -2.76 -4.30
N ARG A 48 -17.69 -2.67 -4.91
CA ARG A 48 -17.47 -1.87 -6.13
C ARG A 48 -18.33 -2.35 -7.30
N LYS A 49 -18.44 -3.67 -7.50
CA LYS A 49 -19.31 -4.23 -8.55
C LYS A 49 -20.78 -3.95 -8.27
N LEU A 50 -21.22 -4.21 -7.03
CA LEU A 50 -22.59 -3.91 -6.60
C LEU A 50 -22.93 -2.42 -6.82
N ALA A 51 -22.07 -1.50 -6.38
CA ALA A 51 -22.29 -0.07 -6.53
C ALA A 51 -22.38 0.39 -8.00
N TRP A 52 -21.60 -0.22 -8.91
CA TRP A 52 -21.69 0.05 -10.34
C TRP A 52 -23.02 -0.44 -10.92
N ASP A 53 -23.49 -1.61 -10.50
CA ASP A 53 -24.78 -2.17 -10.91
C ASP A 53 -25.94 -1.29 -10.39
N TYR A 54 -25.90 -0.85 -9.12
CA TYR A 54 -26.90 0.08 -8.55
C TYR A 54 -26.88 1.47 -9.22
N GLY A 55 -25.70 2.02 -9.54
CA GLY A 55 -25.56 3.29 -10.25
C GLY A 55 -26.16 3.24 -11.66
N ARG A 56 -25.93 2.15 -12.39
CA ARG A 56 -26.54 1.94 -13.72
C ARG A 56 -28.06 1.77 -13.62
N MET A 57 -28.56 1.04 -12.63
CA MET A 57 -30.00 0.87 -12.40
C MET A 57 -30.70 2.19 -12.03
N ALA A 58 -30.01 3.12 -11.39
CA ALA A 58 -30.54 4.46 -11.09
C ALA A 58 -30.60 5.38 -12.33
N MET A 59 -29.63 5.26 -13.25
CA MET A 59 -29.60 6.05 -14.49
C MET A 59 -30.51 5.48 -15.60
N VAL A 60 -30.81 4.17 -15.56
CA VAL A 60 -31.71 3.49 -16.51
C VAL A 60 -33.15 3.42 -15.98
N GLN A 61 -33.56 4.35 -15.11
CA GLN A 61 -34.98 4.64 -15.01
C GLN A 61 -35.32 5.61 -16.14
N PRO A 62 -35.87 5.17 -17.29
CA PRO A 62 -36.77 6.06 -17.98
C PRO A 62 -37.84 6.33 -16.93
N ARG A 63 -37.85 7.56 -16.41
CA ARG A 63 -38.97 8.08 -15.65
C ARG A 63 -40.14 8.03 -16.64
N LYS A 64 -40.76 6.84 -16.78
CA LYS A 64 -42.05 6.66 -17.44
C LYS A 64 -43.02 7.24 -16.45
N ASN A 65 -43.04 8.57 -16.41
CA ASN A 65 -44.07 9.33 -15.75
C ASN A 65 -45.33 9.03 -16.57
N ARG A 66 -46.01 7.97 -16.17
CA ARG A 66 -47.39 7.69 -16.56
C ARG A 66 -48.27 8.93 -16.34
N TRP A 67 -47.84 9.82 -15.44
CA TRP A 67 -48.42 11.13 -15.19
C TRP A 67 -48.11 12.19 -16.26
N THR A 68 -46.91 12.24 -16.87
CA THR A 68 -46.61 13.21 -17.95
C THR A 68 -47.21 12.80 -19.30
N GLY A 69 -47.48 11.51 -19.52
CA GLY A 69 -48.20 11.06 -20.71
C GLY A 69 -49.63 11.60 -20.77
N ILE A 70 -50.28 11.79 -19.63
CA ILE A 70 -51.67 12.30 -19.56
C ILE A 70 -51.74 13.79 -19.88
N PHE A 71 -50.70 14.57 -19.55
CA PHE A 71 -50.65 16.01 -19.88
C PHE A 71 -50.24 16.27 -21.34
N SER A 72 -49.50 15.35 -21.96
CA SER A 72 -49.07 15.50 -23.35
C SER A 72 -50.12 15.05 -24.38
N GLU A 73 -51.09 14.23 -23.97
CA GLU A 73 -52.21 13.83 -24.83
C GLU A 73 -53.33 14.88 -24.89
N ALA A 74 -53.30 15.89 -24.00
CA ALA A 74 -54.26 16.98 -23.95
C ALA A 74 -53.82 18.27 -24.68
N GLY A 75 -52.61 18.32 -25.24
CA GLY A 75 -52.07 19.50 -25.92
C GLY A 75 -51.28 19.11 -27.15
N GLY A 76 -51.90 19.26 -28.32
CA GLY A 76 -51.30 18.92 -29.61
C GLY A 76 -50.00 19.68 -29.92
N GLY A 77 -49.23 19.12 -30.84
CA GLY A 77 -48.08 19.79 -31.46
C GLY A 77 -46.80 18.99 -31.36
N ILE A 78 -46.45 18.37 -32.48
CA ILE A 78 -45.15 17.79 -32.80
C ILE A 78 -44.02 18.76 -32.37
N SER A 79 -43.13 18.29 -31.51
CA SER A 79 -41.75 18.78 -31.48
C SER A 79 -40.84 17.59 -31.21
N ASP A 80 -40.22 17.16 -32.30
CA ASP A 80 -39.12 16.22 -32.34
C ASP A 80 -37.93 16.88 -31.64
N CYS A 81 -37.77 16.61 -30.34
CA CYS A 81 -36.55 16.92 -29.61
C CYS A 81 -35.73 15.64 -29.58
N GLY A 82 -34.88 15.48 -30.61
CA GLY A 82 -33.79 14.53 -30.59
C GLY A 82 -33.00 14.72 -29.30
N SER A 83 -33.11 13.74 -28.41
CA SER A 83 -32.23 13.63 -27.25
C SER A 83 -30.81 13.54 -27.79
N VAL A 84 -30.01 14.54 -27.47
CA VAL A 84 -28.55 14.50 -27.58
C VAL A 84 -28.12 13.24 -26.83
N GLU A 85 -27.92 12.16 -27.57
CA GLU A 85 -27.32 10.95 -27.05
C GLU A 85 -25.94 11.35 -26.55
N SER A 86 -25.81 11.32 -25.23
CA SER A 86 -24.59 11.65 -24.53
C SER A 86 -23.52 10.71 -25.06
N GLU A 87 -22.53 11.28 -25.74
CA GLU A 87 -21.32 10.67 -26.30
C GLU A 87 -20.39 10.09 -25.20
N GLU A 88 -20.95 9.51 -24.14
CA GLU A 88 -20.25 8.99 -22.96
C GLU A 88 -20.42 7.47 -22.80
N GLN A 89 -21.04 6.78 -23.78
CA GLN A 89 -21.28 5.33 -23.72
C GLN A 89 -20.22 4.45 -24.40
N ASN A 90 -19.09 5.00 -24.86
CA ASN A 90 -17.95 4.21 -25.36
C ASN A 90 -16.91 3.90 -24.28
N LEU A 91 -17.35 3.57 -23.06
CA LEU A 91 -16.52 2.81 -22.12
C LEU A 91 -16.84 1.33 -22.32
N PRO A 92 -15.85 0.47 -22.60
CA PRO A 92 -16.10 -0.91 -22.99
C PRO A 92 -16.97 -1.63 -21.96
N ALA A 93 -18.10 -2.14 -22.45
CA ALA A 93 -19.21 -2.71 -21.71
C ALA A 93 -18.93 -4.05 -21.01
N ASN A 94 -17.69 -4.33 -20.61
CA ASN A 94 -17.33 -5.49 -19.82
C ASN A 94 -15.92 -5.27 -19.28
N ASP A 95 -15.77 -4.88 -18.01
CA ASP A 95 -14.52 -5.10 -17.28
C ASP A 95 -14.53 -6.58 -16.84
N PRO A 96 -13.80 -7.51 -17.49
CA PRO A 96 -14.00 -8.93 -17.27
C PRO A 96 -13.30 -9.47 -16.01
N GLY A 97 -12.51 -8.66 -15.30
CA GLY A 97 -11.66 -9.10 -14.19
C GLY A 97 -11.92 -8.40 -12.87
N TYR A 98 -11.92 -9.16 -11.76
CA TYR A 98 -11.96 -8.61 -10.39
C TYR A 98 -10.78 -7.67 -10.07
N LEU A 99 -9.67 -7.77 -10.82
CA LEU A 99 -8.45 -6.98 -10.64
C LEU A 99 -8.21 -5.94 -11.74
N THR A 100 -9.08 -5.86 -12.76
CA THR A 100 -8.91 -4.93 -13.90
C THR A 100 -8.87 -3.47 -13.44
N TRP A 101 -9.63 -3.12 -12.39
CA TRP A 101 -9.61 -1.79 -11.81
C TRP A 101 -8.21 -1.39 -11.33
N ILE A 102 -7.47 -2.29 -10.68
CA ILE A 102 -6.11 -2.04 -10.17
C ILE A 102 -5.17 -1.74 -11.35
N ILE A 103 -5.23 -2.55 -12.41
CA ILE A 103 -4.41 -2.37 -13.62
C ILE A 103 -4.73 -1.01 -14.28
N ASN A 104 -6.00 -0.63 -14.34
CA ASN A 104 -6.41 0.66 -14.90
C ASN A 104 -5.88 1.83 -14.06
N TYR A 105 -5.80 1.70 -12.73
CA TYR A 105 -5.16 2.72 -11.87
C TYR A 105 -3.66 2.84 -12.14
N PHE A 106 -2.95 1.73 -12.34
CA PHE A 106 -1.52 1.78 -12.68
C PHE A 106 -1.24 2.31 -14.09
N LYS A 107 -2.20 2.21 -15.01
CA LYS A 107 -2.11 2.78 -16.37
C LYS A 107 -2.46 4.27 -16.43
N LEU A 108 -2.98 4.86 -15.36
CA LEU A 108 -3.41 6.25 -15.34
C LEU A 108 -2.18 7.18 -15.47
N THR A 109 -2.21 8.08 -16.46
CA THR A 109 -1.13 9.05 -16.67
C THR A 109 -1.27 10.23 -15.71
N THR A 110 -0.16 10.90 -15.39
CA THR A 110 -0.15 12.09 -14.52
C THR A 110 -1.05 13.22 -15.03
N GLY A 111 -1.20 13.36 -16.35
CA GLY A 111 -2.11 14.34 -16.97
C GLY A 111 -3.59 14.04 -16.69
N ASP A 112 -3.99 12.77 -16.76
CA ASP A 112 -5.36 12.35 -16.42
C ASP A 112 -5.64 12.48 -14.93
N LEU A 113 -4.61 12.26 -14.10
CA LEU A 113 -4.71 12.45 -12.66
C LEU A 113 -4.87 13.93 -12.31
N GLN A 114 -4.16 14.82 -12.98
CA GLN A 114 -4.28 16.27 -12.76
C GLN A 114 -5.67 16.78 -13.15
N SER A 115 -6.22 16.32 -14.28
CA SER A 115 -7.53 16.77 -14.76
C SER A 115 -8.69 16.28 -13.87
N LYS A 116 -8.57 15.07 -13.30
CA LYS A 116 -9.63 14.46 -12.47
C LYS A 116 -9.50 14.76 -10.98
N ALA A 117 -8.28 14.77 -10.44
CA ALA A 117 -8.02 14.84 -8.99
C ALA A 117 -7.31 16.14 -8.56
N GLY A 118 -6.92 16.99 -9.50
CA GLY A 118 -6.25 18.26 -9.24
C GLY A 118 -4.74 18.12 -9.01
N ILE A 119 -4.08 19.27 -8.85
CA ILE A 119 -2.62 19.36 -8.75
C ILE A 119 -2.08 18.82 -7.41
N ASP A 120 -2.85 18.98 -6.33
CA ASP A 120 -2.47 18.52 -4.99
C ASP A 120 -2.39 16.99 -4.90
N ALA A 121 -3.31 16.28 -5.55
CA ALA A 121 -3.31 14.82 -5.60
C ALA A 121 -2.10 14.27 -6.38
N VAL A 122 -1.75 14.91 -7.49
CA VAL A 122 -0.54 14.58 -8.27
C VAL A 122 0.70 14.77 -7.40
N GLN A 123 0.77 15.86 -6.63
CA GLN A 123 1.89 16.13 -5.74
C GLN A 123 2.02 15.08 -4.64
N TYR A 124 0.91 14.71 -3.99
CA TYR A 124 0.90 13.66 -2.97
C TYR A 124 1.43 12.33 -3.50
N LEU A 125 0.99 11.92 -4.71
CA LEU A 125 1.42 10.67 -5.32
C LEU A 125 2.89 10.71 -5.73
N ARG A 126 3.37 11.85 -6.26
CA ARG A 126 4.79 12.06 -6.55
C ARG A 126 5.63 11.93 -5.28
N PHE A 127 5.21 12.55 -4.18
CA PHE A 127 5.90 12.43 -2.89
C PHE A 127 6.00 10.98 -2.41
N HIS A 128 4.91 10.21 -2.53
CA HIS A 128 4.91 8.78 -2.19
C HIS A 128 5.88 7.98 -3.07
N LEU A 129 5.99 8.28 -4.35
CA LEU A 129 6.95 7.63 -5.24
C LEU A 129 8.40 7.91 -4.79
N TYR A 130 8.70 9.16 -4.39
CA TYR A 130 10.01 9.50 -3.81
C TYR A 130 10.30 8.72 -2.53
N LEU A 131 9.31 8.54 -1.65
CA LEU A 131 9.44 7.70 -0.45
C LEU A 131 9.69 6.24 -0.80
N ILE A 132 8.97 5.67 -1.77
CA ILE A 132 9.17 4.29 -2.23
C ILE A 132 10.57 4.10 -2.81
N ILE A 133 11.05 5.04 -3.63
CA ILE A 133 12.41 5.00 -4.19
C ILE A 133 13.44 5.05 -3.06
N TYR A 134 13.28 5.97 -2.10
CA TYR A 134 14.17 6.08 -0.95
C TYR A 134 14.20 4.80 -0.09
N THR A 135 13.04 4.25 0.25
CA THR A 135 12.96 3.01 1.03
C THR A 135 13.51 1.82 0.26
N ALA A 136 13.30 1.72 -1.06
CA ALA A 136 13.90 0.67 -1.88
C ALA A 136 15.43 0.74 -1.88
N ILE A 137 16.01 1.93 -2.10
CA ILE A 137 17.46 2.14 -2.10
C ILE A 137 18.06 1.76 -0.73
N THR A 138 17.51 2.32 0.35
CA THR A 138 17.99 2.04 1.71
C THR A 138 17.83 0.57 2.09
N THR A 139 16.74 -0.09 1.66
CA THR A 139 16.55 -1.53 1.86
C THR A 139 17.64 -2.35 1.18
N VAL A 140 18.00 -2.04 -0.07
CA VAL A 140 19.09 -2.74 -0.78
C VAL A 140 20.41 -2.60 -0.02
N PHE A 141 20.78 -1.41 0.42
CA PHE A 141 22.00 -1.21 1.22
C PHE A 141 21.95 -1.94 2.57
N CYS A 142 20.79 -1.95 3.23
CA CYS A 142 20.60 -2.70 4.47
C CYS A 142 20.78 -4.21 4.24
N LEU A 143 20.27 -4.75 3.15
CA LEU A 143 20.41 -6.18 2.82
C LEU A 143 21.85 -6.56 2.42
N VAL A 144 22.55 -5.69 1.71
CA VAL A 144 23.90 -5.97 1.17
C VAL A 144 25.01 -5.71 2.19
N VAL A 145 24.87 -4.71 3.05
CA VAL A 145 25.95 -4.29 3.96
C VAL A 145 25.57 -4.55 5.43
N ILE A 146 24.45 -3.98 5.88
CA ILE A 146 24.08 -4.00 7.30
C ILE A 146 23.73 -5.41 7.78
N LEU A 147 22.99 -6.17 6.98
CA LEU A 147 22.56 -7.51 7.34
C LEU A 147 23.75 -8.48 7.48
N PRO A 148 24.70 -8.56 6.54
CA PRO A 148 25.91 -9.36 6.74
C PRO A 148 26.68 -8.93 7.98
N VAL A 149 26.89 -7.62 8.21
CA VAL A 149 27.60 -7.13 9.40
C VAL A 149 26.91 -7.56 10.70
N ASN A 150 25.58 -7.55 10.74
CA ASN A 150 24.82 -8.03 11.90
C ASN A 150 24.99 -9.53 12.13
N ILE A 151 24.95 -10.35 11.08
CA ILE A 151 25.07 -11.82 11.18
C ILE A 151 26.48 -12.25 11.61
N HIS A 152 27.52 -11.49 11.27
CA HIS A 152 28.89 -11.74 11.75
C HIS A 152 29.07 -11.47 13.26
N GLY A 153 28.11 -10.83 13.92
CA GLY A 153 28.11 -10.68 15.37
C GLY A 153 27.92 -12.02 16.10
N THR A 154 28.44 -12.14 17.32
CA THR A 154 28.44 -13.41 18.08
C THR A 154 27.68 -13.34 19.41
N LEU A 155 26.97 -12.24 19.71
CA LEU A 155 26.45 -12.01 21.07
C LEU A 155 25.17 -12.80 21.41
N LYS A 156 24.29 -13.08 20.46
CA LYS A 156 22.91 -13.49 20.80
C LYS A 156 22.62 -14.98 20.81
N SER A 157 23.33 -15.81 20.04
CA SER A 157 23.34 -17.30 20.09
C SER A 157 23.89 -17.90 18.79
N PRO A 158 24.34 -19.17 18.78
CA PRO A 158 24.65 -19.92 17.56
C PRO A 158 23.40 -20.35 16.76
N ASP A 159 22.19 -20.10 17.28
CA ASP A 159 20.94 -20.43 16.60
C ASP A 159 20.54 -19.30 15.64
N LEU A 160 20.83 -19.49 14.35
CA LEU A 160 20.48 -18.54 13.28
C LEU A 160 18.97 -18.32 13.13
N GLN A 161 18.12 -19.13 13.77
CA GLN A 161 16.66 -19.01 13.65
C GLN A 161 16.07 -17.85 14.45
N LYS A 162 16.84 -17.20 15.34
CA LYS A 162 16.36 -16.07 16.16
C LYS A 162 16.54 -14.73 15.42
N PHE A 163 15.47 -13.94 15.29
CA PHE A 163 15.49 -12.60 14.68
C PHE A 163 16.58 -11.67 15.25
N GLY A 164 16.92 -11.83 16.52
CA GLY A 164 17.96 -11.04 17.16
C GLY A 164 19.33 -11.08 16.46
N VAL A 165 19.68 -12.17 15.76
CA VAL A 165 20.98 -12.32 15.07
C VAL A 165 21.11 -11.39 13.85
N THR A 166 19.99 -10.96 13.26
CA THR A 166 19.98 -10.08 12.08
C THR A 166 19.97 -8.59 12.44
N THR A 167 20.14 -8.25 13.71
CA THR A 167 20.03 -6.87 14.23
C THR A 167 21.31 -6.42 14.92
N ILE A 168 21.42 -5.12 15.19
CA ILE A 168 22.54 -4.53 15.95
C ILE A 168 22.74 -5.17 17.34
N SER A 169 21.70 -5.80 17.89
CA SER A 169 21.80 -6.51 19.18
C SER A 169 22.73 -7.73 19.16
N ASN A 170 23.14 -8.21 17.98
CA ASN A 170 24.11 -9.29 17.83
C ASN A 170 25.57 -8.81 17.86
N ILE A 171 25.81 -7.50 17.76
CA ILE A 171 27.13 -6.88 17.68
C ILE A 171 27.58 -6.42 19.08
N SER A 172 28.85 -6.68 19.43
CA SER A 172 29.38 -6.25 20.72
C SER A 172 29.57 -4.74 20.82
N ALA A 173 29.25 -4.17 21.99
CA ALA A 173 29.36 -2.74 22.28
C ALA A 173 30.78 -2.16 22.05
N ASN A 174 31.82 -3.00 22.18
CA ASN A 174 33.22 -2.60 22.01
C ASN A 174 33.76 -2.80 20.58
N SER A 175 32.96 -3.32 19.65
CA SER A 175 33.43 -3.61 18.30
C SER A 175 33.39 -2.38 17.40
N SER A 176 34.40 -2.27 16.53
CA SER A 176 34.46 -1.22 15.51
C SER A 176 33.33 -1.31 14.47
N SER A 177 32.67 -2.47 14.33
CA SER A 177 31.57 -2.68 13.38
C SER A 177 30.35 -1.79 13.65
N LEU A 178 30.18 -1.27 14.87
CA LEU A 178 29.13 -0.30 15.19
C LEU A 178 29.25 1.00 14.39
N TRP A 179 30.48 1.41 14.02
CA TRP A 179 30.70 2.61 13.22
C TRP A 179 30.10 2.52 11.82
N VAL A 180 29.96 1.30 11.27
CA VAL A 180 29.29 1.09 9.98
C VAL A 180 27.84 1.59 10.07
N HIS A 181 27.12 1.27 11.14
CA HIS A 181 25.75 1.74 11.33
C HIS A 181 25.67 3.26 11.44
N THR A 182 26.61 3.90 12.14
CA THR A 182 26.64 5.36 12.28
C THR A 182 26.91 6.04 10.95
N ILE A 183 27.90 5.57 10.19
CA ILE A 183 28.25 6.15 8.88
C ILE A 183 27.10 5.98 7.89
N PHE A 184 26.51 4.78 7.79
CA PHE A 184 25.36 4.54 6.92
C PHE A 184 24.11 5.28 7.39
N GLY A 185 23.90 5.43 8.69
CA GLY A 185 22.79 6.21 9.24
C GLY A 185 22.87 7.69 8.85
N ILE A 186 24.05 8.30 8.97
CA ILE A 186 24.31 9.66 8.49
C ILE A 186 24.14 9.72 6.96
N GLY A 187 24.66 8.74 6.23
CA GLY A 187 24.52 8.66 4.78
C GLY A 187 23.07 8.57 4.31
N PHE A 188 22.24 7.74 4.94
CA PHE A 188 20.81 7.62 4.64
C PHE A 188 20.06 8.91 4.98
N PHE A 189 20.41 9.57 6.09
CA PHE A 189 19.85 10.87 6.43
C PHE A 189 20.16 11.93 5.36
N LEU A 190 21.42 12.03 4.92
CA LEU A 190 21.82 12.95 3.87
C LEU A 190 21.13 12.61 2.54
N LEU A 191 21.06 11.34 2.18
CA LEU A 191 20.34 10.87 1.00
C LEU A 191 18.86 11.28 1.05
N ALA A 192 18.19 11.06 2.18
CA ALA A 192 16.81 11.48 2.39
C ALA A 192 16.66 13.00 2.24
N PHE A 193 17.57 13.77 2.84
CA PHE A 193 17.59 15.22 2.74
C PHE A 193 17.73 15.70 1.30
N PHE A 194 18.70 15.19 0.53
CA PHE A 194 18.90 15.57 -0.87
C PHE A 194 17.71 15.19 -1.75
N LEU A 195 17.12 14.02 -1.51
CA LEU A 195 15.97 13.52 -2.25
C LEU A 195 14.71 14.37 -1.97
N MET A 196 14.50 14.76 -0.71
CA MET A 196 13.43 15.68 -0.32
C MET A 196 13.66 17.10 -0.83
N GLN A 197 14.92 17.56 -0.85
CA GLN A 197 15.27 18.85 -1.42
C GLN A 197 15.05 18.87 -2.94
N HIS A 198 15.39 17.79 -3.64
CA HIS A 198 15.08 17.63 -5.06
C HIS A 198 13.58 17.69 -5.32
N PHE A 199 12.79 16.97 -4.52
CA PHE A 199 11.33 17.04 -4.58
C PHE A 199 10.81 18.47 -4.35
N SER A 200 11.32 19.18 -3.34
CA SER A 200 10.93 20.56 -3.03
C SER A 200 11.32 21.56 -4.14
N ARG A 201 12.48 21.37 -4.79
CA ARG A 201 12.90 22.21 -5.93
C ARG A 201 12.07 21.96 -7.18
N GLN A 202 11.56 20.74 -7.37
CA GLN A 202 10.63 20.38 -8.44
C GLN A 202 9.20 20.88 -8.17
N PHE A 203 8.93 21.41 -6.97
CA PHE A 203 7.65 21.95 -6.55
C PHE A 203 7.56 23.48 -6.72
N ARG A 204 8.69 24.19 -6.73
CA ARG A 204 8.75 25.63 -7.01
C ARG A 204 8.77 25.89 -8.52
#